data_AF-A0A0J6T5N7-F1
#
_entry.id   AF-A0A0J6T5N7-F1
#
_cell.length_a   1.000
_cell.length_b   1.000
_cell.length_c   1.000
_cell.angle_alpha   90.00
_cell.angle_beta   90.00
_cell.angle_gamma   90.00
#
_symmetry.space_group_name_H-M   'P 1'
#
loop_
_entity.id
_entity.type
_entity.pdbx_description
1 polymer ?
#
loop_
_entity_poly.entity_id
_entity_poly.type
_entity_poly.pdbx_seq_one_letter_code
_entity_poly.pdbx_strand_id
1 'polypeptide(L)'
;MASRIDLDDLPNLTPEAILAWPRAVPIKDDAQTIALLLPVRRVSPEYMRKVLADIEAAAARRTAEEDALIDRLLTGRGIDERFFTQARDPHSHTGLELHSMGSAHRLSPRAGRGLR
;
A
#
# COMPACT_ATOMS: atom_id res chain seq x y z
N MET A 1 -7.36 -18.94 11.39
CA MET A 1 -6.61 -17.71 11.04
C MET A 1 -7.37 -16.99 9.94
N ALA A 2 -7.58 -15.68 10.08
CA ALA A 2 -8.28 -14.90 9.05
C ALA A 2 -7.42 -14.80 7.78
N SER A 3 -8.00 -15.16 6.63
CA SER A 3 -7.36 -15.06 5.31
C SER A 3 -7.83 -13.83 4.53
N ARG A 4 -8.86 -13.14 5.03
CA ARG A 4 -9.43 -11.88 4.54
C ARG A 4 -10.18 -11.20 5.68
N ILE A 5 -10.41 -9.90 5.54
CA ILE A 5 -11.24 -9.07 6.42
C ILE A 5 -12.22 -8.33 5.53
N ASP A 6 -13.50 -8.31 5.86
CA ASP A 6 -14.47 -7.45 5.17
C ASP A 6 -14.43 -6.04 5.81
N LEU A 7 -14.67 -4.99 5.02
CA LEU A 7 -14.48 -3.59 5.44
C LEU A 7 -15.28 -3.26 6.72
N ASP A 8 -16.49 -3.81 6.83
CA ASP A 8 -17.37 -3.64 7.98
C ASP A 8 -16.82 -4.23 9.29
N ASP A 9 -15.90 -5.20 9.20
CA ASP A 9 -15.28 -5.85 10.35
C ASP A 9 -14.06 -5.09 10.88
N LEU A 10 -13.54 -4.09 10.15
CA LEU A 10 -12.37 -3.33 10.56
C LEU A 10 -12.46 -2.72 11.98
N PRO A 11 -13.59 -2.11 12.40
CA PRO A 11 -13.69 -1.50 13.72
C PRO A 11 -13.55 -2.50 14.88
N ASN A 12 -13.77 -3.80 14.62
CA ASN A 12 -13.71 -4.85 15.63
C ASN A 12 -12.31 -5.45 15.79
N LEU A 13 -11.34 -5.03 14.98
CA LEU A 13 -9.98 -5.56 15.04
C LEU A 13 -9.16 -4.92 16.14
N THR A 14 -8.49 -5.76 16.92
CA THR A 14 -7.50 -5.30 17.89
C THR A 14 -6.08 -5.35 17.28
N PRO A 15 -5.17 -4.47 17.73
CA PRO A 15 -3.77 -4.51 17.31
C PRO A 15 -3.10 -5.87 17.53
N GLU A 16 -3.42 -6.55 18.63
CA GLU A 16 -2.86 -7.86 18.99
C GLU A 16 -3.30 -8.94 18.00
N ALA A 17 -4.58 -8.91 17.58
CA ALA A 17 -5.11 -9.83 16.59
C ALA A 17 -4.42 -9.65 15.24
N ILE A 18 -4.14 -8.39 14.84
CA ILE A 18 -3.42 -8.07 13.60
C ILE A 18 -1.97 -8.57 13.69
N LEU A 19 -1.27 -8.31 14.80
CA LEU A 19 0.13 -8.73 14.99
C LEU A 19 0.32 -10.25 15.00
N ALA A 20 -0.70 -11.01 15.44
CA ALA A 20 -0.71 -12.46 15.43
C ALA A 20 -0.76 -13.06 14.01
N TRP A 21 -1.09 -12.27 12.98
CA TRP A 21 -1.14 -12.78 11.62
C TRP A 21 0.27 -13.11 11.07
N PRO A 22 0.39 -14.20 10.30
CA PRO A 22 1.67 -14.63 9.75
C PRO A 22 2.05 -13.86 8.48
N ARG A 23 1.10 -13.15 7.86
CA ARG A 23 1.26 -12.47 6.58
C ARG A 23 0.26 -11.30 6.47
N ALA A 24 0.43 -10.48 5.45
CA ALA A 24 -0.54 -9.46 5.08
C ALA A 24 -1.92 -10.08 4.77
N VAL A 25 -2.98 -9.41 5.21
CA VAL A 25 -4.37 -9.86 5.02
C VAL A 25 -5.13 -8.82 4.19
N PRO A 26 -5.84 -9.22 3.11
CA PRO A 26 -6.63 -8.29 2.31
C PRO A 26 -7.89 -7.82 3.03
N ILE A 27 -8.16 -6.52 2.89
CA ILE A 27 -9.41 -5.87 3.25
C ILE A 27 -10.29 -5.82 2.01
N LYS A 28 -11.50 -6.35 2.13
CA LYS A 28 -12.48 -6.51 1.06
C LYS A 28 -13.65 -5.54 1.23
N ASP A 29 -14.08 -4.94 0.13
CA ASP A 29 -15.40 -4.33 -0.02
C ASP A 29 -16.12 -5.14 -1.11
N ASP A 30 -17.14 -5.89 -0.71
CA ASP A 30 -17.70 -6.99 -1.50
C ASP A 30 -16.61 -7.95 -2.06
N ALA A 31 -16.48 -8.03 -3.39
CA ALA A 31 -15.47 -8.85 -4.06
C ALA A 31 -14.12 -8.14 -4.23
N GLN A 32 -14.10 -6.81 -4.09
CA GLN A 32 -12.94 -5.98 -4.41
C GLN A 32 -11.96 -5.92 -3.22
N THR A 33 -10.66 -6.10 -3.49
CA THR A 33 -9.63 -5.76 -2.49
C THR A 33 -9.36 -4.27 -2.55
N ILE A 34 -9.59 -3.57 -1.45
CA ILE A 34 -9.39 -2.12 -1.35
C ILE A 34 -8.11 -1.76 -0.59
N ALA A 35 -7.62 -2.65 0.29
CA ALA A 35 -6.40 -2.45 1.05
C ALA A 35 -5.77 -3.78 1.50
N LEU A 36 -4.52 -3.72 1.95
CA LEU A 36 -3.82 -4.81 2.63
C LEU A 36 -3.46 -4.34 4.04
N LEU A 37 -3.79 -5.15 5.04
CA LEU A 37 -3.41 -4.91 6.43
C LEU A 37 -2.17 -5.75 6.75
N LEU A 38 -1.07 -5.09 7.10
CA LEU A 38 0.22 -5.74 7.35
C LEU A 38 0.57 -5.76 8.84
N PRO A 39 0.95 -6.92 9.41
CA PRO A 39 1.52 -6.97 10.74
C PRO A 39 2.93 -6.37 10.74
N VAL A 40 3.07 -5.11 11.14
CA VAL A 40 4.38 -4.46 11.27
C VAL A 40 5.04 -4.88 12.59
N ARG A 41 6.00 -5.82 12.50
CA ARG A 41 6.78 -6.27 13.64
C ARG A 41 8.06 -5.45 13.73
N ARG A 42 8.41 -5.01 14.94
CA ARG A 42 9.73 -4.40 15.17
C ARG A 42 10.80 -5.45 14.91
N VAL A 43 11.70 -5.15 13.98
CA VAL A 43 12.92 -5.92 13.74
C VAL A 43 14.09 -5.26 14.44
N SER A 44 15.11 -6.03 14.81
CA SER A 44 16.30 -5.45 15.42
C SER A 44 17.03 -4.56 14.40
N PRO A 45 17.62 -3.42 14.81
CA PRO A 45 18.39 -2.57 13.91
C PRO A 45 19.57 -3.30 13.25
N GLU A 46 20.14 -4.29 13.94
CA GLU A 46 21.20 -5.14 13.40
C GLU A 46 20.70 -6.04 12.27
N TYR A 47 19.55 -6.68 12.44
CA TYR A 47 18.94 -7.49 11.39
C TYR A 47 18.60 -6.65 10.17
N MET A 48 18.02 -5.45 10.36
CA MET A 48 17.72 -4.55 9.24
C MET A 48 18.98 -4.12 8.48
N ARG A 49 20.06 -3.76 9.19
CA ARG A 49 21.34 -3.44 8.55
C ARG A 49 21.87 -4.60 7.72
N LYS A 50 21.78 -5.83 8.22
CA LYS A 50 22.18 -7.02 7.48
C LYS A 50 21.34 -7.19 6.19
N VAL A 51 20.02 -7.09 6.29
CA VAL A 51 19.12 -7.21 5.13
C VAL A 51 19.44 -6.17 4.06
N LEU A 52 19.66 -4.91 4.46
CA LEU A 52 20.03 -3.85 3.52
C LEU A 52 21.36 -4.13 2.83
N ALA A 53 22.38 -4.58 3.58
CA ALA A 53 23.67 -4.97 3.02
C ALA A 53 23.55 -6.15 2.05
N ASP A 54 22.71 -7.15 2.36
CA ASP A 54 22.45 -8.28 1.46
C ASP A 54 21.77 -7.80 0.15
N ILE A 55 20.82 -6.85 0.24
CA ILE A 55 20.15 -6.25 -0.92
C ILE A 55 21.16 -5.50 -1.79
N GLU A 56 22.00 -4.68 -1.19
CA GLU A 56 23.05 -3.93 -1.91
C GLU A 56 24.05 -4.88 -2.59
N ALA A 57 24.49 -5.92 -1.88
CA ALA A 57 25.38 -6.93 -2.44
C ALA A 57 24.74 -7.71 -3.59
N ALA A 58 23.45 -8.00 -3.51
CA ALA A 58 22.70 -8.63 -4.60
C ALA A 58 22.53 -7.68 -5.80
N ALA A 59 22.25 -6.40 -5.55
CA ALA A 59 22.15 -5.38 -6.59
C ALA A 59 23.49 -5.18 -7.32
N ALA A 60 24.62 -5.15 -6.59
CA ALA A 60 25.95 -5.00 -7.18
C ALA A 60 26.38 -6.15 -8.09
N ARG A 61 25.71 -7.32 -8.00
CA ARG A 61 25.97 -8.49 -8.85
C ARG A 61 25.09 -8.52 -10.11
N ARG A 62 24.14 -7.60 -10.25
CA ARG A 62 23.23 -7.57 -11.40
C ARG A 62 23.97 -7.13 -12.64
N THR A 63 23.60 -7.75 -13.74
CA THR A 63 24.02 -7.37 -15.08
C THR A 63 23.10 -6.28 -15.64
N ALA A 64 23.61 -5.53 -16.62
CA ALA A 64 22.82 -4.49 -17.30
C ALA A 64 21.54 -5.05 -17.97
N GLU A 65 21.56 -6.32 -18.38
CA GLU A 65 20.39 -7.01 -18.96
C GLU A 65 19.32 -7.31 -17.90
N GLU A 66 19.74 -7.69 -16.68
CA GLU A 66 18.83 -7.91 -15.56
C GLU A 66 18.20 -6.60 -15.08
N ASP A 67 18.98 -5.51 -15.01
CA ASP A 67 18.45 -4.20 -14.65
C ASP A 67 17.45 -3.69 -15.70
N ALA A 68 17.75 -3.85 -16.99
CA ALA A 68 16.82 -3.50 -18.06
C ALA A 68 15.51 -4.32 -18.03
N LEU A 69 15.59 -5.59 -17.63
CA LEU A 69 14.40 -6.42 -17.44
C LEU A 69 13.57 -5.95 -16.25
N ILE A 70 14.21 -5.62 -15.13
CA ILE A 70 13.54 -5.08 -13.93
C ILE A 70 12.84 -3.77 -14.28
N ASP A 71 13.50 -2.84 -14.95
CA ASP A 71 12.93 -1.55 -15.35
C ASP A 71 11.73 -1.71 -16.28
N ARG A 72 11.80 -2.67 -17.22
CA ARG A 72 10.68 -2.99 -18.09
C ARG A 72 9.50 -3.57 -17.31
N LEU A 73 9.74 -4.40 -16.31
CA LEU A 73 8.69 -4.98 -15.45
C LEU A 73 8.04 -3.91 -14.56
N LEU A 74 8.82 -2.98 -14.01
CA LEU A 74 8.32 -1.88 -13.19
C LEU A 74 7.49 -0.90 -14.01
N THR A 75 8.00 -0.51 -15.18
CA THR A 75 7.30 0.39 -16.13
C THR A 75 6.04 -0.27 -16.69
N GLY A 76 6.10 -1.57 -17.03
CA GLY A 76 4.98 -2.33 -17.57
C GLY A 76 3.85 -2.61 -16.58
N ARG A 77 4.10 -2.50 -15.28
CA ARG A 77 3.08 -2.66 -14.24
C ARG A 77 2.38 -1.37 -13.81
N GLY A 78 2.70 -0.23 -14.44
CA GLY A 78 2.07 1.05 -14.11
C GLY A 78 2.28 1.47 -12.65
N ILE A 79 3.36 1.00 -12.02
CA ILE A 79 3.74 1.37 -10.66
C ILE A 79 4.29 2.79 -10.73
N ASP A 80 3.38 3.77 -10.70
CA ASP A 80 3.72 5.18 -10.53
C ASP A 80 4.49 5.34 -9.20
N GLU A 81 5.55 6.13 -9.18
CA GLU A 81 6.42 6.35 -8.00
C GLU A 81 5.65 6.78 -6.73
N ARG A 82 4.37 7.18 -6.89
CA ARG A 82 3.41 7.46 -5.83
C ARG A 82 3.06 6.27 -4.91
N PHE A 83 3.32 5.02 -5.29
CA PHE A 83 3.07 3.88 -4.40
C PHE A 83 4.12 3.71 -3.28
N PHE A 84 5.30 4.35 -3.41
CA PHE A 84 6.40 4.20 -2.46
C PHE A 84 6.59 5.41 -1.50
N THR A 85 5.85 6.49 -1.68
CA THR A 85 6.06 7.74 -0.93
C THR A 85 5.49 7.77 0.50
N GLN A 86 4.69 6.79 0.93
CA GLN A 86 4.13 6.79 2.30
C GLN A 86 5.12 6.31 3.37
N ALA A 87 6.22 5.65 3.01
CA ALA A 87 7.18 5.07 3.97
C ALA A 87 8.35 6.00 4.34
N ARG A 88 8.34 7.27 3.90
CA ARG A 88 9.51 8.16 4.00
C ARG A 88 9.38 9.35 4.95
N ASP A 89 8.45 9.29 5.92
CA ASP A 89 8.39 10.31 6.97
C ASP A 89 8.56 9.69 8.37
N PRO A 90 9.74 9.78 9.00
CA PRO A 90 9.99 9.23 10.33
C PRO A 90 9.46 10.13 11.47
N HIS A 91 8.80 11.26 11.19
CA HIS A 91 8.43 12.25 12.21
C HIS A 91 6.99 12.76 12.21
N SER A 92 6.05 12.14 11.48
CA SER A 92 4.64 12.52 11.63
C SER A 92 3.95 11.72 12.74
N HIS A 93 3.87 12.32 13.92
CA HIS A 93 2.85 11.96 14.90
C HIS A 93 1.47 12.27 14.32
N THR A 94 0.56 11.28 14.39
CA THR A 94 -0.90 11.42 14.26
C THR A 94 -1.47 11.91 12.92
N GLY A 95 -2.19 11.03 12.21
CA GLY A 95 -3.12 11.41 11.15
C GLY A 95 -3.40 10.28 10.17
N LEU A 96 -4.51 9.56 10.37
CA LEU A 96 -5.14 8.73 9.33
C LEU A 96 -5.66 9.66 8.23
N GLU A 97 -4.84 10.01 7.24
CA GLU A 97 -5.33 10.66 6.03
C GLU A 97 -5.70 9.58 5.00
N LEU A 98 -6.98 9.18 5.07
CA LEU A 98 -7.66 8.44 4.01
C LEU A 98 -7.76 9.35 2.78
N HIS A 99 -6.82 9.20 1.84
CA HIS A 99 -6.99 9.79 0.51
C HIS A 99 -8.11 9.05 -0.23
N SER A 100 -9.32 9.59 -0.11
CA SER A 100 -10.45 9.29 -0.99
C SER A 100 -10.05 9.60 -2.43
N MET A 101 -9.85 8.56 -3.24
CA MET A 101 -9.85 8.69 -4.70
C MET A 101 -11.30 8.98 -5.13
N GLY A 102 -11.67 10.26 -5.09
CA GLY A 102 -12.89 10.74 -5.70
C GLY A 102 -12.83 10.54 -7.21
N SER A 103 -13.55 9.53 -7.70
CA SER A 103 -13.86 9.29 -9.11
C SER A 103 -14.25 10.59 -9.82
N ALA A 104 -13.56 10.88 -10.91
CA ALA A 104 -13.91 11.94 -11.84
C ALA A 104 -15.22 11.60 -12.56
N HIS A 105 -16.37 11.89 -11.93
CA HIS A 105 -17.62 12.05 -12.63
C HIS A 105 -17.84 13.54 -12.94
N ARG A 106 -17.51 13.91 -14.17
CA ARG A 106 -17.81 15.20 -14.78
C ARG A 106 -19.34 15.41 -14.78
N LEU A 107 -19.85 16.15 -13.80
CA LEU A 107 -21.22 16.69 -13.83
C LEU A 107 -21.21 17.94 -14.72
N SER A 108 -21.74 17.80 -15.94
CA SER A 108 -22.11 18.93 -16.79
C SER A 108 -23.18 19.80 -16.10
N PRO A 109 -23.10 21.13 -16.13
CA PRO A 109 -24.18 21.97 -15.62
C PRO A 109 -25.39 21.87 -16.56
N ARG A 110 -26.46 21.21 -16.11
CA ARG A 110 -27.76 21.27 -16.77
C ARG A 110 -28.38 22.63 -16.46
N ALA A 111 -28.24 23.58 -17.38
CA ALA A 111 -29.01 24.82 -17.37
C ALA A 111 -30.50 24.49 -17.53
N GLY A 112 -31.33 25.02 -16.65
CA GLY A 112 -32.78 24.79 -16.65
C GLY A 112 -33.44 25.33 -15.40
N ARG A 113 -33.36 26.64 -15.17
CA ARG A 113 -34.16 27.33 -14.15
C ARG A 113 -35.28 28.06 -14.88
N GLY A 114 -36.49 27.49 -14.82
CA GLY A 114 -37.72 28.08 -15.34
C GLY A 114 -38.79 28.08 -14.25
N LEU A 115 -39.18 29.30 -13.86
CA LEU A 115 -40.49 29.74 -13.41
C LEU A 115 -41.12 29.05 -12.18
N ARG A 116 -41.22 29.80 -11.08
CA ARG A 116 -42.48 30.31 -10.55
C ARG A 116 -42.24 31.48 -9.60
#